data_AF-A0A5J4KM74-F1
#
_entry.id   AF-A0A5J4KM74-F1
#
_cell.length_a   1.000
_cell.length_b   1.000
_cell.length_c   1.000
_cell.angle_alpha   90.00
_cell.angle_beta   90.00
_cell.angle_gamma   90.00
#
_symmetry.space_group_name_H-M   'P 1'
#
loop_
_entity.id
_entity.type
_entity.pdbx_description
1 polymer ?
#
loop_
_entity_poly.entity_id
_entity_poly.type
_entity_poly.pdbx_seq_one_letter_code
_entity_poly.pdbx_strand_id
1 'polypeptide(L)'
;MQEHGVYDVALWRYWPTSDFPYVASISADVVSSALVAALHVMAEHKVKHVARVAVKCPDKSFQRWEQGLNLYYREEVVAHD
;
A
#
# COMPACT_ATOMS: atom_id res chain seq x y z
N MET A 1 -12.63 25.42 -0.65
CA MET A 1 -12.09 24.30 0.16
C MET A 1 -11.71 23.22 -0.81
N GLN A 2 -10.42 22.93 -0.99
CA GLN A 2 -10.03 21.68 -1.64
C GLN A 2 -10.36 20.58 -0.63
N GLU A 3 -11.32 19.73 -0.95
CA GLU A 3 -11.48 18.47 -0.21
C GLU A 3 -10.23 17.66 -0.49
N HIS A 4 -9.28 17.68 0.46
CA HIS A 4 -8.10 16.85 0.39
C HIS A 4 -8.57 15.40 0.45
N GLY A 5 -8.55 14.73 -0.70
CA GLY A 5 -8.96 13.34 -0.84
C GLY A 5 -8.05 12.41 -0.05
N VAL A 6 -8.59 11.31 0.47
CA VAL A 6 -7.80 10.30 1.19
C VAL A 6 -7.97 8.93 0.55
N TYR A 7 -6.89 8.15 0.57
CA TYR A 7 -6.90 6.72 0.29
C TYR A 7 -6.89 5.95 1.60
N ASP A 8 -7.95 5.18 1.88
CA ASP A 8 -7.96 4.26 3.02
C ASP A 8 -7.45 2.91 2.55
N VAL A 9 -6.31 2.46 3.07
CA VAL A 9 -5.59 1.26 2.67
C VAL A 9 -5.72 0.19 3.75
N ALA A 10 -5.97 -1.05 3.35
CA ALA A 10 -5.91 -2.23 4.21
C ALA A 10 -5.06 -3.33 3.53
N LEU A 11 -4.08 -3.87 4.26
CA LEU A 11 -3.10 -4.86 3.79
C LEU A 11 -3.12 -6.11 4.68
N TRP A 12 -3.34 -7.29 4.09
CA TRP A 12 -3.28 -8.56 4.79
C TRP A 12 -2.01 -9.33 4.45
N ARG A 13 -1.25 -9.77 5.45
CA ARG A 13 -0.14 -10.71 5.25
C ARG A 13 -0.68 -12.13 5.13
N TYR A 14 -0.01 -12.98 4.36
CA TYR A 14 -0.38 -14.40 4.22
C TYR A 14 -0.09 -15.15 5.53
N TRP A 15 -1.04 -15.19 6.48
CA TRP A 15 -0.96 -16.07 7.65
C TRP A 15 -2.35 -16.33 8.25
N PRO A 16 -2.71 -17.60 8.57
CA PRO A 16 -3.98 -17.94 9.20
C PRO A 16 -4.14 -17.44 10.65
N THR A 17 -3.09 -16.89 11.26
CA THR A 17 -3.07 -16.39 12.65
C THR A 17 -2.83 -14.87 12.75
N SER A 18 -2.68 -14.18 11.63
CA SER A 18 -2.49 -12.72 11.61
C SER A 18 -3.84 -12.05 11.37
N ASP A 19 -4.68 -12.00 12.39
CA ASP A 19 -6.09 -11.61 12.28
C ASP A 19 -6.35 -10.15 11.85
N PHE A 20 -5.32 -9.29 11.87
CA PHE A 20 -5.51 -7.85 11.64
C PHE A 20 -4.70 -7.34 10.44
N PRO A 21 -5.36 -6.66 9.49
CA PRO A 21 -4.66 -5.98 8.41
C PRO A 21 -3.87 -4.77 8.94
N TYR A 22 -2.80 -4.40 8.23
CA TYR A 22 -2.26 -3.05 8.36
C TYR A 22 -3.23 -2.09 7.71
N VAL A 23 -3.68 -1.09 8.47
CA VAL A 23 -4.59 -0.06 7.98
C VAL A 23 -3.94 1.31 8.09
N ALA A 24 -4.11 2.12 7.05
CA ALA A 24 -3.56 3.47 7.00
C ALA A 24 -4.41 4.35 6.07
N SER A 25 -4.47 5.64 6.37
CA SER A 25 -5.07 6.65 5.50
C SER A 25 -3.97 7.53 4.93
N ILE A 26 -3.87 7.59 3.60
CA ILE A 26 -2.84 8.36 2.89
C ILE A 26 -3.50 9.52 2.15
N SER A 27 -2.96 10.74 2.32
CA SER A 27 -3.45 11.90 1.59
C SER A 27 -3.19 11.75 0.08
N ALA A 28 -4.19 12.09 -0.73
CA ALA A 28 -4.07 12.12 -2.19
C ALA A 28 -3.06 13.18 -2.70
N ASP A 29 -2.64 14.12 -1.85
CA ASP A 29 -1.57 15.06 -2.20
C ASP A 29 -0.19 14.40 -2.23
N VAL A 30 -0.03 13.27 -1.53
CA VAL A 30 1.25 12.55 -1.38
C VAL A 30 1.40 11.44 -2.41
N VAL A 31 0.28 10.85 -2.85
CA VAL A 31 0.27 9.67 -3.73
C VAL A 31 -0.67 9.84 -4.91
N SER A 32 -0.20 9.44 -6.09
CA SER A 32 -0.91 9.66 -7.36
C SER A 32 -1.96 8.58 -7.69
N SER A 33 -1.97 7.46 -6.97
CA SER A 33 -2.92 6.36 -7.23
C SER A 33 -3.09 5.42 -6.03
N ALA A 34 -4.15 4.60 -6.07
CA ALA A 34 -4.40 3.56 -5.07
C ALA A 34 -3.25 2.53 -4.95
N LEU A 35 -2.61 2.17 -6.06
CA LEU A 35 -1.45 1.26 -6.04
C LEU A 35 -0.28 1.91 -5.30
N VAL A 36 0.03 3.17 -5.60
CA VAL A 36 1.12 3.89 -4.92
C VAL A 36 0.82 4.06 -3.44
N ALA A 37 -0.43 4.33 -3.06
CA ALA A 37 -0.86 4.37 -1.66
C ALA A 37 -0.59 3.02 -0.95
N ALA A 38 -0.98 1.89 -1.57
CA ALA A 38 -0.72 0.57 -1.02
C ALA A 38 0.79 0.27 -0.86
N LEU A 39 1.59 0.57 -1.89
CA LEU A 39 3.04 0.38 -1.85
C LEU A 39 3.72 1.29 -0.83
N HIS A 40 3.20 2.50 -0.62
CA HIS A 40 3.69 3.42 0.41
C HIS A 40 3.50 2.83 1.80
N VAL A 41 2.29 2.32 2.10
CA VAL A 41 1.98 1.66 3.38
C VAL A 41 2.82 0.39 3.55
N MET A 42 3.01 -0.40 2.49
CA MET A 42 3.93 -1.54 2.51
C MET A 42 5.35 -1.12 2.88
N ALA A 43 5.86 -0.03 2.30
CA ALA A 43 7.21 0.47 2.57
C ALA A 43 7.36 0.98 4.01
N GLU A 44 6.38 1.77 4.49
CA GLU A 44 6.36 2.34 5.85
C GLU A 44 6.38 1.23 6.92
N HIS A 45 5.57 0.19 6.73
CA HIS A 45 5.51 -0.95 7.64
C HIS A 45 6.60 -2.01 7.37
N LYS A 46 7.54 -1.76 6.44
CA LYS A 46 8.62 -2.68 6.05
C LYS A 46 8.12 -4.07 5.62
N VAL A 47 6.95 -4.09 4.96
CA VAL A 47 6.31 -5.32 4.46
C VAL A 47 6.65 -5.50 2.99
N LYS A 48 7.41 -6.56 2.69
CA LYS A 48 7.79 -6.88 1.29
C LYS A 48 6.67 -7.58 0.51
N HIS A 49 5.80 -8.31 1.20
CA HIS A 49 4.75 -9.11 0.57
C HIS A 49 3.46 -9.05 1.38
N VAL A 50 2.35 -8.86 0.68
CA VAL A 50 0.98 -8.90 1.21
C VAL A 50 0.15 -9.84 0.34
N ALA A 51 -0.69 -10.65 0.96
CA ALA A 51 -1.54 -11.62 0.29
C ALA A 51 -2.76 -10.96 -0.35
N ARG A 52 -3.31 -9.94 0.30
CA ARG A 52 -4.48 -9.20 -0.16
C ARG A 52 -4.33 -7.73 0.17
N VAL A 53 -4.89 -6.90 -0.70
CA VAL A 53 -4.91 -5.45 -0.54
C VAL A 53 -6.30 -4.94 -0.92
N ALA A 54 -6.82 -4.03 -0.11
CA ALA A 54 -8.00 -3.25 -0.45
C ALA A 54 -7.72 -1.77 -0.22
N VAL A 55 -8.10 -0.93 -1.17
CA VAL A 55 -7.95 0.52 -1.08
C VAL A 55 -9.29 1.17 -1.44
N LYS A 56 -9.77 2.05 -0.57
CA LYS A 56 -10.86 2.97 -0.88
C LYS A 56 -10.25 4.28 -1.39
N CYS A 57 -10.63 4.68 -2.58
CA CYS A 57 -10.15 5.89 -3.23
C CYS A 57 -10.93 7.14 -2.75
N PRO A 58 -10.39 8.35 -2.96
CA PRO A 58 -11.06 9.61 -2.64
C PRO A 58 -12.44 9.79 -3.30
N ASP A 59 -12.59 9.27 -4.50
CA ASP A 59 -13.85 9.28 -5.27
C ASP A 59 -14.87 8.24 -4.76
N LYS A 60 -14.57 7.58 -3.63
CA LYS A 60 -15.35 6.50 -3.00
C LYS A 60 -15.37 5.19 -3.80
N SER A 61 -14.58 5.07 -4.86
CA SER A 61 -14.35 3.79 -5.54
C SER A 61 -13.46 2.87 -4.70
N PHE A 62 -13.45 1.58 -5.02
CA PHE A 62 -12.64 0.58 -4.34
C PHE A 62 -11.75 -0.16 -5.36
N GLN A 63 -10.47 -0.30 -5.03
CA GLN A 63 -9.54 -1.17 -5.75
C GLN A 63 -9.05 -2.29 -4.85
N ARG A 64 -8.90 -3.49 -5.41
CA ARG A 64 -8.52 -4.70 -4.67
C ARG A 64 -7.53 -5.53 -5.46
N TRP A 65 -6.57 -6.12 -4.75
CA TRP A 65 -5.64 -7.10 -5.29
C TRP A 65 -5.71 -8.38 -4.46
N GLU A 66 -6.42 -9.38 -4.99
CA GLU A 66 -6.62 -10.68 -4.32
C GLU A 66 -5.43 -11.64 -4.50
N GLN A 67 -4.57 -11.36 -5.48
CA GLN A 67 -3.31 -12.10 -5.71
C GLN A 67 -2.12 -11.50 -4.97
N GLY A 68 -2.37 -10.47 -4.15
CA GLY A 68 -1.35 -9.80 -3.36
C GLY A 68 -0.48 -8.82 -4.13
N LEU A 69 0.45 -8.19 -3.42
CA LEU A 69 1.46 -7.28 -3.97
C LEU A 69 2.83 -7.65 -3.41
N ASN A 70 3.86 -7.44 -4.25
CA ASN A 70 5.26 -7.54 -3.86
C ASN A 70 5.91 -6.17 -4.00
N LEU A 71 6.59 -5.72 -2.95
CA LEU A 71 7.41 -4.52 -2.98
C LEU A 71 8.87 -4.92 -3.19
N TYR A 72 9.38 -4.67 -4.40
CA TYR A 72 10.78 -4.84 -4.72
C TYR A 72 11.50 -3.51 -4.55
N TYR A 73 12.49 -3.46 -3.66
CA TYR A 73 13.45 -2.38 -3.66
C TYR A 73 14.49 -2.71 -4.73
N ARG A 74 14.69 -1.80 -5.69
CA ARG A 74 15.88 -1.86 -6.53
C ARG A 74 17.04 -1.48 -5.61
N GLU A 75 17.82 -2.45 -5.16
CA GLU A 75 19.14 -2.15 -4.61
C GLU A 75 19.94 -1.51 -5.75
N GLU A 76 20.25 -0.22 -5.62
CA GLU A 76 21.33 0.36 -6.42
C GLU A 76 22.59 -0.42 -6.03
N VAL A 77 23.09 -1.21 -6.97
CA VAL A 77 24.42 -1.81 -6.86
C VAL A 77 25.40 -0.64 -6.80
N VAL A 78 25.82 -0.30 -5.59
CA VAL A 78 27.00 0.53 -5.39
C VAL A 78 28.17 -0.30 -5.89
N ALA A 79 28.56 -0.05 -7.14
CA ALA A 79 29.85 -0.49 -7.63
C ALA A 79 30.90 0.20 -6.75
N HIS A 80 31.52 -0.58 -5.86
CA HIS A 80 32.78 -0.16 -5.26
C HIS A 80 33.84 -0.27 -6.36
N ASP A 81 34.57 0.83 -6.57
CA ASP A 81 35.72 0.98 -7.48
C ASP A 81 36.71 -0.19 -7.44
#